data_AF-A0A7C6IV05-F1
#
_entry.id   AF-A0A7C6IV05-F1
#
_cell.length_a   1.000
_cell.length_b   1.000
_cell.length_c   1.000
_cell.angle_alpha   90.00
_cell.angle_beta   90.00
_cell.angle_gamma   90.00
#
_symmetry.space_group_name_H-M   'P 1'
#
loop_
_entity.id
_entity.type
_entity.pdbx_description
1 polymer ?
#
loop_
_entity_poly.entity_id
_entity_poly.type
_entity_poly.pdbx_seq_one_letter_code
_entity_poly.pdbx_strand_id
1 'polypeptide(L)' 'MRIGWYLIGVLFIFLCGYGLGRRIGKKEGYSEGTAYAPIQLKQSYFENGECPVCCFKIDNDINDNV' A
#
# COMPACT_ATOMS: atom_id res chain seq x y z
N MET A 1 -10.50 43.35 15.65
CA MET A 1 -9.64 43.08 14.46
C MET A 1 -8.56 42.00 14.67
N ARG A 2 -8.07 41.69 15.88
CA ARG A 2 -7.01 40.65 16.06
C ARG A 2 -7.48 39.20 15.96
N ILE A 3 -8.73 38.90 16.32
CA ILE A 3 -9.29 37.53 16.30
C ILE A 3 -9.26 36.90 14.90
N GLY A 4 -9.52 37.68 13.84
CA GLY A 4 -9.56 37.18 12.47
C GLY A 4 -8.21 36.63 12.00
N TRP A 5 -7.10 37.21 12.45
CA TRP A 5 -5.75 36.77 12.08
C TRP A 5 -5.37 35.45 12.75
N TYR A 6 -5.87 35.20 13.96
CA TYR A 6 -5.66 33.92 14.65
C TYR A 6 -6.41 32.78 13.94
N LEU A 7 -7.65 33.01 13.52
CA LEU A 7 -8.41 32.02 12.75
C LEU A 7 -7.75 31.70 11.41
N ILE A 8 -7.24 32.71 10.70
CA ILE A 8 -6.54 32.49 9.44
C ILE A 8 -5.27 31.66 9.64
N GLY A 9 -4.52 31.90 10.72
CA GLY A 9 -3.29 31.17 11.03
C GLY A 9 -3.55 29.70 11.35
N VAL A 10 -4.57 29.41 12.17
CA VAL A 10 -4.96 28.02 12.51
C VAL A 10 -5.42 27.26 11.27
N LEU A 11 -6.24 27.90 10.41
CA LEU A 11 -6.72 27.28 9.19
C LEU A 11 -5.57 26.93 8.23
N PHE A 12 -4.58 27.82 8.12
CA PHE A 12 -3.37 27.59 7.31
C PHE A 12 -2.56 26.39 7.81
N ILE A 13 -2.32 26.30 9.12
CA ILE A 13 -1.60 25.18 9.74
C ILE A 13 -2.34 23.86 9.50
N PHE A 14 -3.67 23.86 9.61
CA PHE A 14 -4.49 22.68 9.36
C PHE A 14 -4.42 22.23 7.90
N LEU A 15 -4.48 23.17 6.94
CA LEU A 15 -4.35 22.86 5.51
C LEU A 15 -2.96 22.35 5.16
N CYS A 16 -1.90 22.98 5.68
CA CYS A 16 -0.53 22.54 5.47
C CYS A 16 -0.29 21.14 6.06
N GLY A 17 -0.76 20.89 7.28
CA GLY A 17 -0.71 19.58 7.92
C GLY A 17 -1.45 18.52 7.12
N TYR A 18 -2.66 18.82 6.65
CA TYR A 18 -3.45 17.91 5.82
C TYR A 18 -2.78 17.61 4.47
N GLY A 19 -2.22 18.62 3.80
CA GLY A 19 -1.53 18.45 2.53
C GLY A 19 -0.25 17.62 2.64
N LEU A 20 0.55 17.87 3.69
CA LEU A 20 1.75 17.09 3.99
C LEU A 20 1.39 15.67 4.39
N GLY A 21 0.43 15.48 5.29
CA GLY A 21 -0.06 14.16 5.70
C GLY A 21 -0.61 13.35 4.52
N ARG A 22 -1.38 13.97 3.62
CA ARG A 22 -1.89 13.32 2.41
C ARG A 22 -0.79 12.95 1.42
N ARG A 23 0.26 13.77 1.27
CA ARG A 23 1.41 13.42 0.42
C ARG A 23 2.23 12.29 1.03
N ILE A 24 2.54 12.37 2.32
CA ILE A 24 3.35 11.39 3.03
C ILE A 24 2.61 10.06 3.08
N GLY A 25 1.34 10.04 3.50
CA GLY A 25 0.52 8.83 3.53
C GLY A 25 0.30 8.19 2.15
N LYS A 26 0.27 8.97 1.06
CA LYS A 26 0.22 8.40 -0.30
C LYS A 26 1.57 7.82 -0.74
N LYS A 27 2.69 8.37 -0.25
CA LYS A 27 4.04 7.91 -0.58
C LYS A 27 4.41 6.67 0.24
N GLU A 28 4.09 6.67 1.54
CA GLU A 28 4.25 5.52 2.44
C GLU A 28 3.27 4.40 2.05
N GLY A 29 1.98 4.68 1.87
CA GLY A 29 1.02 3.67 1.42
C GLY A 29 1.33 3.08 0.04
N TYR A 30 1.97 3.84 -0.87
CA TYR A 30 2.45 3.29 -2.15
C TYR A 30 3.75 2.50 -1.98
N SER A 31 4.65 2.92 -1.10
CA SER A 31 5.87 2.17 -0.78
C SER A 31 5.56 0.86 -0.06
N GLU A 32 4.66 0.89 0.93
CA GLU A 32 4.15 -0.28 1.62
C GLU A 32 3.31 -1.14 0.67
N GLY A 33 2.45 -0.54 -0.16
CA GLY A 33 1.66 -1.26 -1.17
C GLY A 33 2.52 -1.94 -2.24
N THR A 34 3.62 -1.32 -2.68
CA THR A 34 4.56 -1.92 -3.65
C THR A 34 5.43 -3.02 -3.03
N ALA A 35 5.78 -2.91 -1.74
CA ALA A 35 6.43 -3.99 -1.00
C ALA A 35 5.47 -5.15 -0.69
N TYR A 36 4.19 -4.87 -0.41
CA TYR A 36 3.14 -5.86 -0.18
C TYR A 36 2.66 -6.54 -1.47
N ALA A 37 2.73 -5.87 -2.61
CA ALA A 37 2.28 -6.40 -3.89
C ALA A 37 2.91 -7.77 -4.23
N PRO A 38 4.25 -7.97 -4.20
CA PRO A 38 4.84 -9.27 -4.48
C PRO A 38 4.57 -10.31 -3.38
N ILE A 39 4.33 -9.88 -2.13
CA ILE A 39 4.09 -10.78 -0.99
C ILE A 39 2.67 -11.35 -1.07
N GLN A 40 1.66 -10.50 -1.29
CA GLN A 40 0.29 -10.95 -1.55
C GLN A 40 0.23 -11.82 -2.81
N LEU A 41 0.95 -11.46 -3.86
CA LEU A 41 1.00 -12.25 -5.10
C LEU A 41 1.55 -13.67 -4.84
N LYS A 42 2.62 -13.79 -4.05
CA LYS A 42 3.17 -15.10 -3.64
C LYS A 42 2.20 -15.86 -2.74
N GLN A 43 1.56 -15.20 -1.79
CA GLN A 43 0.60 -15.84 -0.89
C GLN A 43 -0.60 -16.40 -1.66
N SER A 44 -1.17 -15.62 -2.58
CA SER A 44 -2.25 -16.09 -3.46
C SER A 44 -1.82 -17.25 -4.37
N TYR A 45 -0.55 -17.29 -4.78
CA TYR A 45 0.06 -18.40 -5.52
C TYR A 45 0.08 -19.69 -4.71
N PHE A 46 0.52 -19.62 -3.44
CA PHE A 46 0.62 -20.77 -2.56
C PHE A 46 -0.75 -21.28 -2.09
N GLU A 47 -1.73 -20.39 -1.89
CA GLU A 47 -3.08 -20.78 -1.49
C GLU A 47 -3.90 -21.39 -2.63
N ASN A 48 -3.72 -20.93 -3.88
CA ASN A 48 -4.51 -21.42 -5.02
C ASN A 48 -3.76 -22.42 -5.92
N GLY A 49 -2.45 -22.60 -5.75
CA GLY A 49 -1.63 -23.45 -6.65
C GLY A 49 -1.55 -22.92 -8.08
N GLU A 50 -1.95 -21.66 -8.30
CA GLU A 50 -2.16 -21.04 -9.59
C GLU A 50 -1.40 -19.73 -9.69
N CYS A 51 -0.65 -19.58 -10.77
CA CYS A 51 0.07 -18.36 -11.06
C CYS A 51 -0.88 -17.25 -11.58
N PRO A 52 -1.17 -16.14 -10.88
CA PRO A 52 -2.03 -15.08 -11.42
C PRO A 52 -1.38 -14.27 -12.56
N VAL A 53 -0.07 -14.45 -12.82
CA VAL A 53 0.65 -13.75 -13.90
C VAL A 53 0.63 -14.54 -15.21
N CYS A 54 0.76 -15.87 -15.14
CA CYS A 54 0.81 -16.73 -16.32
C CYS A 54 -0.38 -17.69 -16.45
N CYS A 55 -1.35 -17.63 -15.53
CA CYS A 55 -2.52 -18.52 -15.48
C CYS A 55 -2.12 -20.00 -15.66
N PHE A 56 -0.95 -20.37 -15.12
CA PHE A 56 -0.40 -21.71 -15.22
C PHE A 56 -0.69 -22.42 -13.90
N LYS A 57 -1.44 -23.52 -13.94
CA LYS A 57 -1.64 -24.39 -12.78
C LYS A 57 -0.34 -25.13 -12.53
N ILE A 58 0.25 -24.97 -11.35
CA ILE A 58 1.31 -25.87 -10.89
C ILE A 58 0.57 -27.06 -10.26
N ASP A 59 0.25 -28.06 -11.09
CA ASP A 59 -0.17 -29.37 -10.62
C ASP A 59 1.06 -30.01 -9.97
N ASN A 60 1.16 -29.91 -8.64
CA ASN A 60 2.23 -30.51 -7.86
C ASN A 60 2.01 -32.03 -7.78
N ASP A 61 2.38 -32.75 -8.83
CA ASP A 61 2.78 -34.16 -8.76
C ASP A 61 4.31 -34.26 -8.90
N ILE A 62 5.04 -33.67 -7.95
CA ILE A 62 6.46 -34.00 -7.76
C ILE A 62 6.63 -34.42 -6.31
N ASN A 63 6.20 -35.66 -6.10
CA ASN A 63 6.76 -36.65 -5.19
C ASN A 63 8.14 -36.25 -4.60
N ASP A 64 8.12 -35.83 -3.34
CA ASP A 64 9.28 -35.63 -2.48
C ASP A 64 9.88 -37.02 -2.16
N ASN A 65 10.76 -37.50 -3.05
CA ASN A 65 11.82 -38.46 -2.68
C ASN A 65 13.17 -37.87 -3.12
N VAL A 66 13.81 -37.15 -2.20
CA VAL A 66 15.27 -37.02 -2.10
C VAL A 66 15.68 -37.11 -0.63
#